data_AF-F6W8W0-F1
#
_entry.id   AF-F6W8W0-F1
#
_cell.length_a   1.000
_cell.length_b   1.000
_cell.length_c   1.000
_cell.angle_alpha   90.00
_cell.angle_beta   90.00
_cell.angle_gamma   90.00
#
_symmetry.space_group_name_H-M   'P 1'
#
loop_
_entity.id
_entity.type
_entity.pdbx_description
1 polymer ?
#
loop_
_entity_poly.entity_id
_entity_poly.type
_entity_poly.pdbx_seq_one_letter_code
_entity_poly.pdbx_strand_id
1 'polypeptide(L)'
;MGVPKFYRWISERYPCLSEVVKEYQVPEFDNLYLDMNGIIHNCSHPNDDDPHFRITEEQIFKDIFNYIEVLFRIIRPQRTFFMAVDGVAPRAKMNQQRGRRFRSAKEAENNIKQALQKGEVLPTEKRFDSNCITPGTSFMEKLQAQLEYFVQNKITTDPSWQGIKVYLSGHQTPGEGEHKIMEFIRYERSQPEYDPNTRHCLYGLDADLLMLGLCTHEPHFALLREEVKFTRQKSSKTQNAAQTTFHLLHISLLREYIEHEFEAVKPNLPFEFNIESIIDDWVLMGFLVGNDFIPHLPDLHISTSALPFLYQTYIQVLPTLGGYLNEGGVINLGRLEVYLKAISSFDMDHFEEVYSDYKWLEAKSKSKKPTDCLLVGGEVTEDKSL
;
A
#
# COMPACT_ATOMS: atom_id res chain seq x y z
N MET A 1 -2.82 0.72 -2.23
CA MET A 1 -3.93 0.54 -1.26
C MET A 1 -3.37 0.82 0.13
N GLY A 2 -4.14 0.60 1.20
CA GLY A 2 -3.62 0.67 2.56
C GLY A 2 -3.43 2.08 3.08
N VAL A 3 -2.37 2.29 3.86
CA VAL A 3 -2.04 3.59 4.45
C VAL A 3 -1.32 4.51 3.43
N PRO A 4 -1.94 5.63 2.99
CA PRO A 4 -1.35 6.49 1.97
C PRO A 4 -0.01 7.09 2.41
N LYS A 5 1.00 7.05 1.53
CA LYS A 5 2.38 7.58 1.75
C LYS A 5 3.16 6.90 2.89
N PHE A 6 2.66 5.82 3.47
CA PHE A 6 3.28 5.15 4.61
C PHE A 6 4.67 4.60 4.31
N TYR A 7 4.83 3.92 3.18
CA TYR A 7 6.15 3.42 2.75
C TYR A 7 7.18 4.56 2.64
N ARG A 8 6.79 5.70 2.06
CA ARG A 8 7.70 6.84 1.95
C ARG A 8 8.09 7.37 3.33
N TRP A 9 7.12 7.53 4.22
CA TRP A 9 7.35 8.05 5.56
C TRP A 9 8.24 7.11 6.39
N ILE A 10 8.00 5.80 6.34
CA ILE A 10 8.80 4.83 7.10
C ILE A 10 10.24 4.76 6.58
N SER A 11 10.44 4.84 5.26
CA SER A 11 11.78 4.89 4.65
C SER A 11 12.54 6.20 4.97
N GLU A 12 11.83 7.33 5.07
CA GLU A 12 12.43 8.60 5.49
C GLU A 12 12.78 8.60 7.00
N ARG A 13 11.94 7.98 7.85
CA ARG A 13 12.18 7.87 9.30
C ARG A 13 13.30 6.89 9.63
N TYR A 14 13.33 5.75 8.94
CA TYR A 14 14.27 4.65 9.17
C TYR A 14 15.07 4.39 7.87
N PRO A 15 16.13 5.17 7.59
CA PRO A 15 16.78 5.20 6.29
C PRO A 15 17.53 3.93 5.92
N CYS A 16 17.93 3.11 6.90
CA CYS A 16 18.66 1.87 6.65
C CYS A 16 17.75 0.67 6.33
N LEU A 17 16.42 0.85 6.32
CA LEU A 17 15.46 -0.25 6.13
C LEU A 17 15.57 -0.95 4.78
N SER A 18 15.96 -0.22 3.74
CA SER A 18 15.93 -0.71 2.37
C SER A 18 17.29 -0.61 1.72
N GLU A 19 17.70 -1.68 1.06
CA GLU A 19 18.89 -1.70 0.21
C GLU A 19 18.51 -1.89 -1.25
N VAL A 20 19.32 -1.36 -2.16
CA VAL A 20 19.17 -1.60 -3.59
C VAL A 20 19.67 -3.01 -3.88
N VAL A 21 18.82 -3.80 -4.52
CA VAL A 21 19.14 -5.17 -4.93
C VAL A 21 20.22 -5.15 -6.00
N LYS A 22 21.31 -5.86 -5.75
CA LYS A 22 22.32 -6.24 -6.75
C LYS A 22 22.40 -7.76 -6.77
N GLU A 23 22.44 -8.37 -7.95
CA GLU A 23 22.29 -9.83 -8.12
C GLU A 23 23.23 -10.69 -7.25
N TYR A 24 24.40 -10.16 -6.87
CA TYR A 24 25.41 -10.85 -6.06
C TYR A 24 25.35 -10.52 -4.55
N GLN A 25 24.41 -9.67 -4.12
CA GLN A 25 24.28 -9.21 -2.73
C GLN A 25 22.96 -9.63 -2.08
N VAL A 26 22.06 -10.30 -2.81
CA VAL A 26 20.78 -10.74 -2.26
C VAL A 26 21.03 -11.88 -1.27
N PRO A 27 20.56 -11.78 -0.02
CA PRO A 27 20.59 -12.90 0.92
C PRO A 27 19.85 -14.10 0.34
N GLU A 28 20.25 -15.30 0.73
CA GLU A 28 19.49 -16.49 0.39
C GLU A 28 18.14 -16.49 1.12
N PHE A 29 17.08 -16.90 0.42
CA PHE A 29 15.73 -17.04 0.96
C PHE A 29 15.22 -18.47 0.79
N ASP A 30 14.51 -18.97 1.79
CA ASP A 30 13.88 -20.28 1.72
C ASP A 30 12.57 -20.19 0.94
N ASN A 31 11.78 -19.14 1.19
CA ASN A 31 10.46 -18.98 0.62
C ASN A 31 10.32 -17.63 -0.10
N LEU A 32 9.81 -17.65 -1.34
CA LEU A 32 9.41 -16.47 -2.10
C LEU A 32 7.90 -16.47 -2.32
N TYR A 33 7.25 -15.36 -1.98
CA TYR A 33 5.81 -15.13 -2.15
C TYR A 33 5.58 -13.97 -3.12
N LEU A 34 4.72 -14.16 -4.11
CA LEU A 34 4.32 -13.10 -5.05
C LEU A 34 2.85 -12.76 -4.87
N ASP A 35 2.57 -11.51 -4.48
CA ASP A 35 1.26 -10.91 -4.76
C ASP A 35 1.20 -10.51 -6.24
N MET A 36 0.44 -11.28 -7.01
CA MET A 36 0.38 -11.17 -8.46
C MET A 36 -0.41 -9.96 -8.93
N ASN A 37 -1.28 -9.37 -8.09
CA ASN A 37 -2.19 -8.34 -8.56
C ASN A 37 -1.45 -7.08 -9.04
N GLY A 38 -0.40 -6.67 -8.33
CA GLY A 38 0.48 -5.58 -8.78
C GLY A 38 1.15 -5.88 -10.13
N ILE A 39 1.60 -7.12 -10.33
CA ILE A 39 2.24 -7.57 -11.58
C ILE A 39 1.24 -7.52 -12.74
N ILE A 40 0.05 -8.09 -12.56
CA ILE A 40 -1.00 -8.13 -13.59
C ILE A 40 -1.38 -6.71 -14.02
N HIS A 41 -1.53 -5.79 -13.07
CA HIS A 41 -1.83 -4.38 -13.35
C HIS A 41 -0.69 -3.72 -14.15
N ASN A 42 0.55 -3.84 -13.69
CA ASN A 42 1.72 -3.23 -14.35
C ASN A 42 1.94 -3.76 -15.78
N CYS A 43 1.76 -5.06 -16.00
CA CYS A 43 1.93 -5.70 -17.31
C CYS A 43 0.77 -5.43 -18.28
N SER A 44 -0.41 -5.07 -17.80
CA SER A 44 -1.59 -4.88 -18.68
C SER A 44 -1.91 -3.43 -19.02
N HIS A 45 -1.57 -2.49 -18.14
CA HIS A 45 -1.79 -1.06 -18.36
C HIS A 45 -0.80 -0.22 -17.52
N PRO A 46 0.46 -0.13 -17.94
CA PRO A 46 1.50 0.59 -17.19
C PRO A 46 1.22 2.10 -17.06
N ASN A 47 0.35 2.64 -17.91
CA ASN A 47 -0.11 4.02 -17.86
C ASN A 47 -1.62 4.11 -18.12
N ASP A 48 -2.42 4.16 -17.05
CA ASP A 48 -3.88 4.27 -17.14
C ASP A 48 -4.35 5.56 -17.82
N ASP A 49 -3.55 6.62 -17.76
CA ASP A 49 -3.89 7.94 -18.29
C ASP A 49 -3.75 8.05 -19.81
N ASP A 50 -3.14 7.06 -20.48
CA ASP A 50 -2.94 7.10 -21.94
C ASP A 50 -4.13 6.49 -22.70
N PRO A 51 -4.94 7.31 -23.40
CA PRO A 51 -6.06 6.82 -24.20
C PRO A 51 -5.63 6.10 -25.49
N HIS A 52 -4.36 6.20 -25.91
CA HIS A 52 -3.83 5.58 -27.12
C HIS A 52 -3.21 4.21 -26.89
N PHE A 53 -2.86 3.87 -25.64
CA PHE A 53 -2.20 2.61 -25.36
C PHE A 53 -3.08 1.40 -25.73
N ARG A 54 -2.48 0.42 -26.44
CA ARG A 54 -3.12 -0.84 -26.85
C ARG A 54 -2.16 -1.98 -26.58
N ILE A 55 -2.71 -3.09 -26.09
CA ILE A 55 -1.98 -4.31 -25.80
C ILE A 55 -2.94 -5.50 -25.95
N THR A 56 -2.42 -6.62 -26.44
CA THR A 56 -3.18 -7.86 -26.61
C THR A 56 -3.07 -8.73 -25.35
N GLU A 57 -4.07 -9.57 -25.07
CA GLU A 57 -3.99 -10.53 -23.94
C GLU A 57 -2.74 -11.40 -24.02
N GLU A 58 -2.35 -11.85 -25.22
CA GLU A 58 -1.14 -12.64 -25.44
C GLU A 58 0.13 -11.91 -24.99
N GLN A 59 0.24 -10.62 -25.32
CA GLN A 59 1.39 -9.81 -24.89
C GLN A 59 1.38 -9.61 -23.37
N ILE A 60 0.21 -9.33 -22.78
CA ILE A 60 0.07 -9.22 -21.31
C ILE A 60 0.57 -10.49 -20.62
N PHE A 61 0.17 -11.67 -21.11
CA PHE A 61 0.59 -12.95 -20.50
C PHE A 61 2.10 -13.17 -20.62
N LYS A 62 2.70 -12.86 -21.78
CA LYS A 62 4.16 -12.91 -21.96
C LYS A 62 4.88 -11.97 -20.99
N ASP A 63 4.36 -10.76 -20.82
CA ASP A 63 4.96 -9.76 -19.92
C ASP A 63 4.86 -10.22 -18.46
N ILE A 64 3.73 -10.81 -18.04
CA ILE A 64 3.57 -11.42 -16.70
C ILE A 64 4.59 -12.54 -16.49
N PHE A 65 4.73 -13.46 -17.45
CA PHE A 65 5.67 -14.58 -17.34
C PHE A 65 7.12 -14.11 -17.21
N ASN A 66 7.52 -13.15 -18.04
CA ASN A 66 8.84 -12.54 -17.98
C ASN A 66 9.07 -11.88 -16.62
N TYR A 67 8.05 -11.19 -16.08
CA TYR A 67 8.14 -10.53 -14.78
C TYR A 67 8.35 -11.55 -13.65
N ILE A 68 7.53 -12.62 -13.61
CA ILE A 68 7.67 -13.70 -12.63
C ILE A 68 9.09 -14.30 -12.69
N GLU A 69 9.59 -14.56 -13.90
CA GLU A 69 10.91 -15.14 -14.10
C GLU A 69 12.04 -14.23 -13.62
N VAL A 70 11.94 -12.92 -13.85
CA VAL A 70 12.90 -11.94 -13.32
C VAL A 70 12.92 -11.98 -11.79
N LEU A 71 11.76 -11.92 -11.13
CA LEU A 71 11.69 -11.98 -9.67
C LEU A 71 12.24 -13.29 -9.11
N PHE A 72 11.88 -14.42 -9.74
CA PHE A 72 12.38 -15.73 -9.34
C PHE A 72 13.91 -15.82 -9.45
N ARG A 73 14.49 -15.32 -10.55
CA ARG A 73 15.95 -15.32 -10.77
C ARG A 73 16.71 -14.40 -9.83
N ILE A 74 16.09 -13.30 -9.39
CA ILE A 74 16.66 -12.37 -8.40
C ILE A 74 16.77 -13.03 -7.03
N ILE A 75 15.69 -13.68 -6.57
CA ILE A 75 15.60 -14.19 -5.20
C ILE A 75 16.12 -15.63 -5.04
N ARG A 76 15.88 -16.50 -6.04
CA ARG A 76 16.28 -17.92 -6.06
C ARG A 76 15.85 -18.65 -4.78
N PRO A 77 14.54 -18.82 -4.53
CA PRO A 77 14.05 -19.48 -3.31
C PRO A 77 14.55 -20.93 -3.22
N GLN A 78 14.90 -21.38 -2.02
CA GLN A 78 15.49 -22.70 -1.79
C GLN A 78 14.47 -23.81 -1.45
N ARG A 79 13.27 -23.44 -0.98
CA ARG A 79 12.25 -24.40 -0.53
C ARG A 79 10.89 -24.18 -1.18
N THR A 80 10.36 -22.96 -1.12
CA THR A 80 8.98 -22.67 -1.56
C THR A 80 8.92 -21.47 -2.49
N PHE A 81 8.14 -21.61 -3.55
CA PHE A 81 7.72 -20.50 -4.40
C PHE A 81 6.19 -20.45 -4.48
N PHE A 82 5.58 -19.38 -3.96
CA PHE A 82 4.15 -19.24 -3.83
C PHE A 82 3.64 -18.01 -4.61
N MET A 83 2.74 -18.22 -5.56
CA MET A 83 2.11 -17.16 -6.34
C MET A 83 0.63 -17.03 -5.95
N ALA A 84 0.22 -15.84 -5.55
CA ALA A 84 -1.14 -15.57 -5.11
C ALA A 84 -1.81 -14.55 -6.04
N VAL A 85 -2.93 -14.94 -6.65
CA VAL A 85 -3.81 -14.05 -7.42
C VAL A 85 -5.05 -13.76 -6.58
N ASP A 86 -5.54 -12.52 -6.57
CA ASP A 86 -6.78 -12.19 -5.85
C ASP A 86 -7.94 -13.07 -6.31
N GLY A 87 -8.63 -13.64 -5.33
CA GLY A 87 -9.93 -14.28 -5.49
C GLY A 87 -11.06 -13.37 -5.00
N VAL A 88 -12.21 -13.97 -4.69
CA VAL A 88 -13.35 -13.22 -4.18
C VAL A 88 -13.00 -12.63 -2.80
N ALA A 89 -12.95 -11.31 -2.72
CA ALA A 89 -12.64 -10.54 -1.52
C ALA A 89 -13.80 -10.52 -0.51
N PRO A 90 -13.52 -10.29 0.79
CA PRO A 90 -14.55 -10.11 1.80
C PRO A 90 -15.40 -8.85 1.54
N ARG A 91 -16.65 -8.86 2.03
CA ARG A 91 -17.61 -7.76 1.86
C ARG A 91 -17.06 -6.39 2.28
N ALA A 92 -16.21 -6.36 3.32
CA ALA A 92 -15.59 -5.14 3.82
C ALA A 92 -14.76 -4.43 2.73
N LYS A 93 -14.03 -5.16 1.87
CA LYS A 93 -13.24 -4.58 0.77
C LYS A 93 -14.04 -4.35 -0.51
N MET A 94 -15.17 -5.06 -0.70
CA MET A 94 -15.97 -4.95 -1.93
C MET A 94 -16.43 -3.52 -2.24
N ASN A 95 -16.78 -2.72 -1.22
CA ASN A 95 -17.18 -1.33 -1.43
C ASN A 95 -16.00 -0.49 -1.96
N GLN A 96 -14.82 -0.67 -1.39
CA GLN A 96 -13.59 0.01 -1.77
C GLN A 96 -13.15 -0.43 -3.18
N GLN A 97 -13.23 -1.72 -3.51
CA GLN A 97 -13.00 -2.24 -4.86
C GLN A 97 -13.99 -1.65 -5.88
N ARG A 98 -15.30 -1.68 -5.58
CA ARG A 98 -16.35 -1.11 -6.45
C ARG A 98 -16.09 0.37 -6.74
N GLY A 99 -15.74 1.16 -5.71
CA GLY A 99 -15.40 2.57 -5.87
C GLY A 99 -14.18 2.80 -6.75
N ARG A 100 -13.14 1.97 -6.63
CA ARG A 100 -11.95 2.02 -7.52
C ARG A 100 -12.30 1.70 -8.96
N ARG A 101 -13.07 0.63 -9.20
CA ARG A 101 -13.49 0.22 -10.55
C ARG A 101 -14.37 1.28 -11.23
N PHE A 102 -15.30 1.87 -10.49
CA PHE A 102 -16.13 2.97 -10.99
C PHE A 102 -15.30 4.21 -11.38
N ARG A 103 -14.33 4.60 -10.54
CA ARG A 103 -13.43 5.72 -10.84
C ARG A 103 -12.59 5.47 -12.08
N SER A 104 -11.95 4.30 -12.17
CA SER A 104 -11.13 3.93 -13.33
C SER A 104 -11.91 3.97 -14.65
N ALA A 105 -13.14 3.43 -14.66
CA ALA A 105 -14.01 3.49 -15.83
C ALA A 105 -14.36 4.94 -16.23
N LYS A 106 -14.69 5.78 -15.25
CA LYS A 106 -15.04 7.19 -15.48
C LYS A 106 -13.84 8.02 -15.94
N GLU A 107 -12.67 7.79 -15.38
CA GLU A 107 -11.42 8.45 -15.76
C GLU A 107 -11.02 8.07 -17.19
N ALA A 108 -11.09 6.79 -17.55
CA ALA A 108 -10.85 6.33 -18.91
C ALA A 108 -11.81 6.99 -19.92
N GLU A 109 -13.10 7.07 -19.60
CA GLU A 109 -14.09 7.76 -20.45
C GLU A 109 -13.76 9.25 -20.62
N ASN A 110 -13.40 9.93 -19.54
CA ASN A 110 -13.02 11.34 -19.58
C ASN A 110 -11.74 11.58 -20.40
N ASN A 111 -10.73 10.73 -20.25
CA ASN A 111 -9.47 10.83 -20.99
C ASN A 111 -9.69 10.65 -22.50
N ILE A 112 -10.55 9.71 -22.89
CA ILE A 112 -10.98 9.51 -24.29
C ILE A 112 -11.69 10.75 -24.83
N LYS A 113 -12.67 11.30 -24.08
CA LYS A 113 -13.38 12.53 -24.49
C LYS A 113 -12.44 13.71 -24.66
N GLN A 114 -11.48 13.89 -23.76
CA GLN A 114 -10.50 14.96 -23.84
C GLN A 114 -9.56 14.82 -25.04
N ALA A 115 -9.09 13.61 -25.35
CA ALA A 115 -8.27 13.35 -26.54
C ALA A 115 -9.03 13.70 -27.83
N LEU A 116 -10.27 13.24 -27.95
CA LEU A 116 -11.13 13.56 -29.10
C LEU A 116 -11.42 15.06 -29.24
N GLN A 117 -11.64 15.77 -28.13
CA GLN A 117 -11.82 17.22 -28.12
C GLN A 117 -10.56 17.98 -28.58
N LYS A 118 -9.36 17.42 -28.33
CA LYS A 118 -8.09 17.96 -28.84
C LYS A 118 -7.84 17.63 -30.31
N GLY A 119 -8.74 16.89 -30.96
CA GLY A 119 -8.60 16.45 -32.35
C GLY A 119 -7.65 15.26 -32.53
N GLU A 120 -7.33 14.54 -31.45
CA GLU A 120 -6.47 13.36 -31.51
C GLU A 120 -7.23 12.17 -32.11
N VAL A 121 -6.58 11.42 -32.99
CA VAL A 121 -7.15 10.22 -33.62
C VAL A 121 -6.78 9.01 -32.79
N LEU A 122 -7.78 8.42 -32.14
CA LEU A 122 -7.58 7.23 -31.30
C LEU A 122 -7.41 5.97 -32.16
N PRO A 123 -6.63 4.97 -31.69
CA PRO A 123 -6.52 3.68 -32.36
C PRO A 123 -7.88 2.99 -32.49
N THR A 124 -8.09 2.32 -33.63
CA THR A 124 -9.31 1.56 -33.95
C THR A 124 -9.49 0.32 -33.08
N GLU A 125 -8.39 -0.25 -32.60
CA GLU A 125 -8.41 -1.38 -31.66
C GLU A 125 -9.05 -0.97 -30.33
N LYS A 126 -9.70 -1.92 -29.66
CA LYS A 126 -10.31 -1.67 -28.36
C LYS A 126 -9.23 -1.54 -27.28
N ARG A 127 -9.35 -0.53 -26.41
CA ARG A 127 -8.52 -0.39 -25.20
C ARG A 127 -8.76 -1.58 -24.26
N PHE A 128 -7.70 -2.05 -23.61
CA PHE A 128 -7.82 -3.03 -22.53
C PHE A 128 -8.59 -2.43 -21.34
N ASP A 129 -9.61 -3.13 -20.85
CA ASP A 129 -10.41 -2.70 -19.71
C ASP A 129 -9.88 -3.38 -18.44
N SER A 130 -9.15 -2.64 -17.61
CA SER A 130 -8.54 -3.15 -16.38
C SER A 130 -9.55 -3.65 -15.34
N ASN A 131 -10.84 -3.33 -15.47
CA ASN A 131 -11.88 -3.90 -14.62
C ASN A 131 -12.04 -5.41 -14.82
N CYS A 132 -11.56 -5.97 -15.94
CA CYS A 132 -11.54 -7.41 -16.15
C CYS A 132 -10.57 -8.15 -15.23
N ILE A 133 -9.67 -7.45 -14.53
CA ILE A 133 -8.82 -7.99 -13.46
C ILE A 133 -9.66 -8.12 -12.18
N THR A 134 -10.64 -9.00 -12.26
CA THR A 134 -11.59 -9.33 -11.20
C THR A 134 -11.91 -10.82 -11.33
N PRO A 135 -11.95 -11.59 -10.23
CA PRO A 135 -12.28 -13.01 -10.28
C PRO A 135 -13.57 -13.31 -11.04
N GLY A 136 -13.59 -14.39 -11.80
CA GLY A 136 -14.77 -14.86 -12.55
C GLY A 136 -14.98 -14.19 -13.92
N THR A 137 -14.06 -13.33 -14.36
CA THR A 137 -14.08 -12.80 -15.73
C THR A 137 -13.41 -13.77 -16.70
N SER A 138 -13.75 -13.69 -17.99
CA SER A 138 -13.09 -14.50 -19.03
C SER A 138 -11.58 -14.26 -19.12
N PHE A 139 -11.13 -13.03 -18.83
CA PHE A 139 -9.70 -12.70 -18.80
C PHE A 139 -8.98 -13.48 -17.69
N MET A 140 -9.53 -13.50 -16.48
CA MET A 140 -8.92 -14.19 -15.35
C MET A 140 -8.90 -15.72 -15.53
N GLU A 141 -9.95 -16.29 -16.12
CA GLU A 141 -9.99 -17.73 -16.46
C GLU A 141 -8.88 -18.11 -17.47
N LYS A 142 -8.69 -17.29 -18.51
CA LYS A 142 -7.59 -17.50 -19.47
C LYS A 142 -6.23 -17.34 -18.79
N LEU A 143 -6.06 -16.28 -17.98
CA LEU A 143 -4.82 -16.03 -17.26
C LEU A 143 -4.46 -17.19 -16.34
N GLN A 144 -5.44 -17.76 -15.63
CA GLN A 144 -5.25 -18.93 -14.77
C GLN A 144 -4.69 -20.12 -15.56
N ALA A 145 -5.34 -20.49 -16.67
CA ALA A 145 -4.87 -21.59 -17.53
C ALA A 145 -3.45 -21.34 -18.09
N GLN A 146 -3.16 -20.09 -18.44
CA GLN A 146 -1.84 -19.68 -18.95
C GLN A 146 -0.76 -19.74 -17.85
N LEU A 147 -1.07 -19.33 -16.62
CA LEU A 147 -0.16 -19.46 -15.47
C LEU A 147 0.11 -20.93 -15.12
N GLU A 148 -0.91 -21.79 -15.14
CA GLU A 148 -0.74 -23.23 -14.93
C GLU A 148 0.18 -23.85 -15.97
N TYR A 149 -0.05 -23.54 -17.25
CA TYR A 149 0.84 -23.98 -18.33
C TYR A 149 2.27 -23.47 -18.14
N PHE A 150 2.43 -22.18 -17.82
CA PHE A 150 3.74 -21.58 -17.57
C PHE A 150 4.50 -22.28 -16.45
N VAL A 151 3.84 -22.52 -15.30
CA VAL A 151 4.45 -23.20 -14.15
C VAL A 151 4.84 -24.64 -14.51
N GLN A 152 3.95 -25.40 -15.15
CA GLN A 152 4.26 -26.77 -15.59
C GLN A 152 5.44 -26.82 -16.57
N ASN A 153 5.48 -25.89 -17.52
CA ASN A 153 6.58 -25.77 -18.46
C ASN A 153 7.89 -25.40 -17.76
N LYS A 154 7.87 -24.46 -16.80
CA LYS A 154 9.07 -24.08 -16.02
C LYS A 154 9.61 -25.22 -15.19
N ILE A 155 8.76 -25.94 -14.44
CA ILE A 155 9.19 -27.12 -13.68
C ILE A 155 9.80 -28.19 -14.60
N THR A 156 9.25 -28.38 -15.80
CA THR A 156 9.73 -29.38 -16.75
C THR A 156 11.06 -29.00 -17.40
N THR A 157 11.24 -27.72 -17.74
CA THR A 157 12.34 -27.27 -18.61
C THR A 157 13.46 -26.52 -17.89
N ASP A 158 13.20 -25.93 -16.72
CA ASP A 158 14.13 -25.09 -15.98
C ASP A 158 14.60 -25.81 -14.70
N PRO A 159 15.89 -26.22 -14.62
CA PRO A 159 16.43 -26.88 -13.43
C PRO A 159 16.31 -26.06 -12.15
N SER A 160 16.24 -24.72 -12.23
CA SER A 160 16.11 -23.86 -11.06
C SER A 160 14.73 -23.93 -10.40
N TRP A 161 13.71 -24.40 -11.13
CA TRP A 161 12.36 -24.64 -10.62
C TRP A 161 12.17 -26.08 -10.12
N GLN A 162 13.16 -26.95 -10.32
CA GLN A 162 13.14 -28.34 -9.89
C GLN A 162 13.65 -28.46 -8.45
N GLY A 163 13.03 -29.33 -7.66
CA GLY A 163 13.43 -29.59 -6.27
C GLY A 163 12.83 -28.62 -5.24
N ILE A 164 12.12 -27.58 -5.66
CA ILE A 164 11.35 -26.68 -4.78
C ILE A 164 9.84 -26.95 -4.88
N LYS A 165 9.08 -26.56 -3.86
CA LYS A 165 7.62 -26.64 -3.87
C LYS A 165 7.06 -25.36 -4.51
N VAL A 166 6.35 -25.51 -5.63
CA VAL A 166 5.70 -24.39 -6.32
C VAL A 166 4.20 -24.44 -6.07
N TYR A 167 3.64 -23.35 -5.55
CA TYR A 167 2.21 -23.18 -5.29
C TYR A 167 1.65 -22.04 -6.14
N LEU A 168 0.54 -22.30 -6.83
CA LEU A 168 -0.25 -21.31 -7.54
C LEU A 168 -1.64 -21.24 -6.91
N SER A 169 -1.90 -20.19 -6.13
CA SER A 169 -3.21 -19.91 -5.57
C SER A 169 -3.93 -18.89 -6.46
N GLY A 170 -4.65 -19.41 -7.45
CA GLY A 170 -5.37 -18.64 -8.47
C GLY A 170 -6.57 -17.85 -7.97
N HIS A 171 -7.25 -17.17 -8.91
CA HIS A 171 -8.47 -16.41 -8.64
C HIS A 171 -9.67 -17.29 -8.25
N GLN A 172 -9.57 -18.61 -8.49
CA GLN A 172 -10.57 -19.61 -8.13
C GLN A 172 -10.68 -19.80 -6.61
N THR A 173 -9.57 -19.63 -5.89
CA THR A 173 -9.54 -19.68 -4.43
C THR A 173 -10.05 -18.35 -3.87
N PRO A 174 -11.03 -18.31 -2.95
CA PRO A 174 -11.48 -17.07 -2.32
C PRO A 174 -10.36 -16.35 -1.53
N GLY A 175 -10.51 -15.05 -1.31
CA GLY A 175 -9.58 -14.21 -0.55
C GLY A 175 -8.58 -13.43 -1.39
N GLU A 176 -8.01 -12.38 -0.80
CA GLU A 176 -6.93 -11.58 -1.39
C GLU A 176 -5.60 -12.31 -1.42
N GLY A 177 -4.76 -11.97 -2.40
CA GLY A 177 -3.42 -12.53 -2.58
C GLY A 177 -2.57 -12.39 -1.33
N GLU A 178 -2.48 -11.18 -0.77
CA GLU A 178 -1.76 -10.91 0.48
C GLU A 178 -2.27 -11.77 1.65
N HIS A 179 -3.58 -11.95 1.80
CA HIS A 179 -4.17 -12.73 2.88
C HIS A 179 -4.01 -14.24 2.69
N LYS A 180 -4.06 -14.74 1.44
CA LYS A 180 -3.74 -16.14 1.09
C LYS A 180 -2.29 -16.48 1.45
N ILE A 181 -1.36 -15.57 1.16
CA ILE A 181 0.05 -15.72 1.53
C ILE A 181 0.19 -15.78 3.05
N MET A 182 -0.44 -14.84 3.78
CA MET A 182 -0.36 -14.81 5.24
C MET A 182 -1.01 -16.05 5.88
N GLU A 183 -2.09 -16.57 5.29
CA GLU A 183 -2.70 -17.84 5.71
C GLU A 183 -1.76 -19.03 5.51
N PHE A 184 -1.10 -19.11 4.34
CA PHE A 184 -0.10 -20.13 4.07
C PHE A 184 1.07 -20.06 5.05
N ILE A 185 1.60 -18.87 5.34
CA ILE A 185 2.69 -18.69 6.32
C ILE A 185 2.23 -19.16 7.71
N ARG A 186 1.05 -18.75 8.19
CA ARG A 186 0.51 -19.21 9.48
C ARG A 186 0.35 -20.73 9.53
N TYR A 187 -0.11 -21.33 8.43
CA TYR A 187 -0.26 -22.77 8.33
C TYR A 187 1.08 -23.50 8.41
N GLU A 188 2.10 -23.07 7.65
CA GLU A 188 3.44 -23.67 7.68
C GLU A 188 4.06 -23.56 9.08
N ARG A 189 3.94 -22.39 9.74
CA ARG A 189 4.41 -22.17 11.11
C ARG A 189 3.76 -23.08 12.16
N SER A 190 2.51 -23.47 11.92
CA SER A 190 1.79 -24.37 12.83
C SER A 190 2.23 -25.83 12.71
N GLN A 191 3.04 -26.17 11.71
CA GLN A 191 3.53 -27.53 11.53
C GLN A 191 4.62 -27.87 12.56
N PRO A 192 4.66 -29.10 13.11
CA PRO A 192 5.65 -29.49 14.11
C PRO A 192 7.11 -29.42 13.63
N GLU A 193 7.33 -29.62 12.32
CA GLU A 193 8.66 -29.64 11.68
C GLU A 193 9.07 -28.26 11.15
N TYR A 194 8.33 -27.20 11.48
CA TYR A 194 8.64 -25.85 11.02
C TYR A 194 9.98 -25.37 11.56
N ASP A 195 10.83 -24.86 10.68
CA ASP A 195 12.11 -24.25 11.02
C ASP A 195 11.88 -22.78 11.42
N PRO A 196 12.09 -22.39 12.69
CA PRO A 196 11.84 -21.02 13.15
C PRO A 196 12.74 -19.97 12.51
N ASN A 197 13.81 -20.38 11.82
CA ASN A 197 14.73 -19.49 11.12
C ASN A 197 14.49 -19.50 9.59
N THR A 198 13.32 -19.96 9.15
CA THR A 198 12.92 -19.88 7.74
C THR A 198 12.98 -18.43 7.25
N ARG A 199 13.63 -18.20 6.10
CA ARG A 199 13.80 -16.86 5.53
C ARG A 199 12.73 -16.59 4.48
N HIS A 200 11.94 -15.56 4.70
CA HIS A 200 10.78 -15.21 3.89
C HIS A 200 11.07 -13.96 3.04
N CYS A 201 10.77 -14.02 1.74
CA CYS A 201 10.74 -12.88 0.85
C CYS A 201 9.35 -12.72 0.25
N LEU A 202 8.71 -11.57 0.44
CA LEU A 202 7.40 -11.27 -0.15
C LEU A 202 7.53 -10.10 -1.12
N TYR A 203 7.12 -10.31 -2.36
CA TYR A 203 7.04 -9.25 -3.36
C TYR A 203 5.68 -8.57 -3.34
N GLY A 204 5.69 -7.24 -3.33
CA GLY A 204 4.52 -6.41 -3.59
C GLY A 204 4.70 -4.94 -3.20
N LEU A 205 3.85 -4.07 -3.76
CA LEU A 205 4.00 -2.61 -3.62
C LEU A 205 3.09 -1.99 -2.56
N ASP A 206 2.14 -2.75 -2.00
CA ASP A 206 1.22 -2.21 -1.01
C ASP A 206 1.92 -1.94 0.34
N ALA A 207 1.43 -0.93 1.05
CA ALA A 207 1.93 -0.56 2.36
C ALA A 207 1.52 -1.60 3.42
N ASP A 208 0.38 -2.27 3.20
CA ASP A 208 -0.19 -3.25 4.11
C ASP A 208 0.72 -4.48 4.26
N LEU A 209 1.48 -4.83 3.22
CA LEU A 209 2.44 -5.94 3.26
C LEU A 209 3.54 -5.77 4.33
N LEU A 210 3.87 -4.52 4.69
CA LEU A 210 4.83 -4.24 5.76
C LEU A 210 4.23 -4.56 7.13
N MET A 211 2.98 -4.16 7.36
CA MET A 211 2.25 -4.48 8.59
C MET A 211 1.96 -5.98 8.68
N LEU A 212 1.53 -6.60 7.59
CA LEU A 212 1.28 -8.04 7.53
C LEU A 212 2.57 -8.84 7.76
N GLY A 213 3.68 -8.43 7.16
CA GLY A 213 5.01 -9.02 7.38
C GLY A 213 5.43 -8.94 8.84
N LEU A 214 5.24 -7.79 9.50
CA LEU A 214 5.49 -7.64 10.94
C LEU A 214 4.60 -8.56 11.79
N CYS A 215 3.29 -8.62 11.51
CA CYS A 215 2.34 -9.48 12.23
C CYS A 215 2.60 -10.98 12.05
N THR A 216 3.45 -11.40 11.10
CA THR A 216 3.89 -12.79 11.06
C THR A 216 4.77 -13.14 12.24
N HIS A 217 5.44 -12.17 12.86
CA HIS A 217 6.44 -12.39 13.91
C HIS A 217 7.55 -13.37 13.49
N GLU A 218 7.85 -13.44 12.19
CA GLU A 218 8.99 -14.17 11.66
C GLU A 218 10.29 -13.35 11.81
N PRO A 219 11.38 -13.95 12.32
CA PRO A 219 12.63 -13.23 12.57
C PRO A 219 13.34 -12.83 11.27
N HIS A 220 13.16 -13.59 10.19
CA HIS A 220 13.85 -13.38 8.92
C HIS A 220 12.84 -13.13 7.80
N PHE A 221 12.38 -11.89 7.70
CA PHE A 221 11.39 -11.49 6.70
C PHE A 221 11.85 -10.26 5.94
N ALA A 222 11.72 -10.28 4.62
CA ALA A 222 12.01 -9.14 3.75
C ALA A 222 10.91 -8.92 2.71
N LEU A 223 10.74 -7.66 2.30
CA LEU A 223 9.86 -7.26 1.21
C LEU A 223 10.67 -6.87 -0.02
N LEU A 224 10.40 -7.51 -1.15
CA LEU A 224 10.95 -7.12 -2.44
C LEU A 224 10.02 -6.12 -3.12
N ARG A 225 10.55 -4.97 -3.52
CA ARG A 225 9.76 -3.85 -4.06
C ARG A 225 10.47 -3.22 -5.25
N GLU A 226 9.70 -2.64 -6.16
CA GLU A 226 10.26 -1.79 -7.21
C GLU A 226 10.66 -0.41 -6.64
N GLU A 227 11.71 0.20 -7.21
CA GLU A 227 12.07 1.58 -6.92
C GLU A 227 10.94 2.54 -7.32
N VAL A 228 10.42 3.28 -6.35
CA VAL A 228 9.43 4.33 -6.59
C VAL A 228 10.17 5.66 -6.78
N LYS A 229 10.34 6.09 -8.03
CA LYS A 229 10.90 7.42 -8.33
C LYS A 229 9.85 8.49 -8.03
N PHE A 230 10.07 9.26 -6.97
CA PHE A 230 9.16 10.34 -6.55
C PHE A 230 9.20 11.60 -7.44
N THR A 231 10.14 11.66 -8.39
CA THR A 231 10.31 12.79 -9.30
C THR A 231 9.43 12.62 -10.54
N ARG A 232 8.59 13.63 -10.81
CA ARG A 232 7.56 13.65 -11.86
C ARG A 232 8.17 13.86 -13.26
N GLN A 233 9.04 12.96 -13.73
CA GLN A 233 9.46 12.95 -15.13
C GLN A 233 8.56 12.00 -15.93
N LYS A 234 7.93 12.55 -16.97
CA LYS A 234 7.17 11.81 -17.99
C LYS A 234 8.14 10.99 -18.84
N SER A 235 8.63 9.86 -18.34
CA SER A 235 9.24 8.86 -19.21
C SER A 235 8.19 7.84 -19.63
N SER A 236 8.21 7.51 -20.92
CA SER A 236 7.49 6.39 -21.52
C SER A 236 7.73 5.12 -20.68
N LYS A 237 6.75 4.73 -19.86
CA LYS A 237 6.79 3.51 -19.05
C LYS A 237 6.59 2.26 -19.91
N THR A 238 7.56 1.93 -20.74
CA THR A 238 7.81 0.54 -21.09
C THR A 238 8.68 -0.02 -19.97
N GLN A 239 8.07 -0.45 -18.86
CA GLN A 239 8.78 -1.05 -17.74
C GLN A 239 9.18 -2.47 -18.12
N ASN A 240 10.35 -2.62 -18.73
CA ASN A 240 11.00 -3.92 -18.81
C ASN A 240 11.48 -4.29 -17.41
N ALA A 241 10.99 -5.40 -16.85
CA ALA A 241 11.34 -5.88 -15.52
C ALA A 241 12.87 -5.99 -15.32
N ALA A 242 13.62 -6.29 -16.39
CA ALA A 242 15.08 -6.38 -16.35
C ALA A 242 15.80 -5.02 -16.19
N GLN A 243 15.12 -3.90 -16.44
CA GLN A 243 15.64 -2.54 -16.27
C GLN A 243 15.11 -1.85 -15.01
N THR A 244 14.22 -2.52 -14.28
CA THR A 244 13.66 -2.01 -13.03
C THR A 244 14.66 -2.21 -11.90
N THR A 245 14.94 -1.13 -11.16
CA THR A 245 15.67 -1.22 -9.90
C THR A 245 14.76 -1.83 -8.84
N PHE A 246 15.23 -2.86 -8.14
CA PHE A 246 14.52 -3.44 -7.01
C PHE A 246 15.17 -3.02 -5.69
N HIS A 247 14.36 -2.90 -4.66
CA HIS A 247 14.76 -2.68 -3.28
C HIS A 247 14.32 -3.86 -2.42
N LEU A 248 15.19 -4.27 -1.50
CA LEU A 248 14.88 -5.23 -0.46
C LEU A 248 14.70 -4.47 0.84
N LEU A 249 13.48 -4.45 1.38
CA LEU A 249 13.16 -3.86 2.67
C LEU A 249 13.18 -4.94 3.75
N HIS A 250 14.01 -4.74 4.78
CA HIS A 250 14.24 -5.72 5.84
C HIS A 250 13.26 -5.49 6.99
N ILE A 251 12.29 -6.41 7.15
CA ILE A 251 11.34 -6.37 8.27
C ILE A 251 12.05 -6.69 9.58
N SER A 252 13.07 -7.55 9.57
CA SER A 252 13.94 -7.80 10.73
C SER A 252 14.50 -6.51 11.32
N LEU A 253 15.09 -5.66 10.48
CA LEU A 253 15.64 -4.38 10.90
C LEU A 253 14.55 -3.39 11.34
N LEU A 254 13.38 -3.42 10.70
CA LEU A 254 12.24 -2.61 11.15
C LEU A 254 11.81 -2.97 12.58
N ARG A 255 11.86 -4.26 12.95
CA ARG A 255 11.55 -4.69 14.33
C ARG A 255 12.53 -4.08 15.33
N GLU A 256 13.82 -4.06 15.01
CA GLU A 256 14.84 -3.40 15.83
C GLU A 256 14.60 -1.88 15.96
N TYR A 257 14.24 -1.21 14.85
CA TYR A 257 13.87 0.21 14.89
C TYR A 257 12.65 0.47 15.77
N ILE A 258 11.62 -0.38 15.67
CA ILE A 258 10.43 -0.30 16.54
C ILE A 258 10.83 -0.52 17.99
N GLU A 259 11.67 -1.51 18.30
CA GLU A 259 12.12 -1.74 19.67
C GLU A 259 12.84 -0.51 20.24
N HIS A 260 13.74 0.10 19.48
CA HIS A 260 14.42 1.33 19.89
C HIS A 260 13.46 2.52 20.06
N GLU A 261 12.47 2.65 19.18
CA GLU A 261 11.46 3.72 19.25
C GLU A 261 10.65 3.63 20.56
N PHE A 262 10.32 2.42 21.02
CA PHE A 262 9.55 2.20 22.25
C PHE A 262 10.42 1.88 23.47
N GLU A 263 11.75 1.94 23.37
CA GLU A 263 12.67 1.65 24.47
C GLU A 263 12.41 2.54 25.70
N ALA A 264 12.01 3.79 25.47
CA ALA A 264 11.69 4.76 26.50
C ALA A 264 10.56 4.33 27.46
N VAL A 265 9.71 3.38 27.07
CA VAL A 265 8.62 2.89 27.92
C VAL A 265 9.11 1.87 28.96
N LYS A 266 10.19 1.13 28.67
CA LYS A 266 10.70 0.02 29.48
C LYS A 266 10.86 0.36 30.98
N PRO A 267 11.43 1.50 31.38
CA PRO A 267 11.64 1.81 32.81
C PRO A 267 10.35 2.03 33.61
N ASN A 268 9.26 2.41 32.94
CA ASN A 268 8.01 2.81 33.59
C ASN A 268 6.94 1.71 33.53
N LEU A 269 7.20 0.60 32.84
CA LEU A 269 6.23 -0.47 32.70
C LEU A 269 6.04 -1.26 34.01
N PRO A 270 4.79 -1.45 34.46
CA PRO A 270 4.51 -2.30 35.62
C PRO A 270 4.45 -3.81 35.27
N PHE A 271 4.72 -4.18 34.01
CA PHE A 271 4.71 -5.54 33.49
C PHE A 271 5.89 -5.78 32.53
N GLU A 272 6.14 -7.03 32.17
CA GLU A 272 7.26 -7.41 31.29
C GLU A 272 7.11 -6.82 29.88
N PHE A 273 8.17 -6.17 29.41
CA PHE A 273 8.25 -5.65 28.04
C PHE A 273 8.37 -6.80 27.04
N ASN A 274 7.49 -6.82 26.05
CA ASN A 274 7.45 -7.80 24.98
C ASN A 274 7.36 -7.07 23.63
N ILE A 275 8.40 -7.20 22.81
CA ILE A 275 8.47 -6.56 21.50
C ILE A 275 7.38 -7.06 20.55
N GLU A 276 6.97 -8.33 20.62
CA GLU A 276 5.91 -8.87 19.76
C GLU A 276 4.58 -8.17 20.02
N SER A 277 4.27 -7.92 21.29
CA SER A 277 3.06 -7.19 21.69
C SER A 277 3.12 -5.70 21.35
N ILE A 278 4.32 -5.09 21.43
CA ILE A 278 4.52 -3.71 20.95
C ILE A 278 4.30 -3.62 19.43
N ILE A 279 4.76 -4.60 18.66
CA ILE A 279 4.53 -4.66 17.21
C ILE A 279 3.04 -4.81 16.90
N ASP A 280 2.32 -5.67 17.64
CA ASP A 280 0.88 -5.85 17.50
C ASP A 280 0.10 -4.56 17.77
N ASP A 281 0.50 -3.79 18.78
CA ASP A 281 -0.09 -2.48 19.09
C ASP A 281 0.34 -1.41 18.07
N TRP A 282 1.55 -1.50 17.54
CA TRP A 282 2.05 -0.63 16.50
C TRP A 282 1.29 -0.78 15.18
N VAL A 283 0.94 -2.02 14.82
CA VAL A 283 0.07 -2.28 13.66
C VAL A 283 -1.34 -1.74 13.92
N LEU A 284 -1.88 -1.88 15.14
CA LEU A 284 -3.15 -1.26 15.51
C LEU A 284 -3.12 0.27 15.36
N MET A 285 -2.05 0.93 15.81
CA MET A 285 -1.83 2.37 15.60
C MET A 285 -1.78 2.72 14.11
N GLY A 286 -1.13 1.90 13.29
CA GLY A 286 -1.13 2.03 11.84
C GLY A 286 -2.54 1.98 11.22
N PHE A 287 -3.38 1.03 11.67
CA PHE A 287 -4.76 0.91 11.21
C PHE A 287 -5.65 2.09 11.59
N LEU A 288 -5.36 2.81 12.68
CA LEU A 288 -6.06 4.05 13.05
C LEU A 288 -5.78 5.18 12.04
N VAL A 289 -4.56 5.25 11.49
CA VAL A 289 -4.21 6.21 10.43
C VAL A 289 -4.93 5.88 9.13
N GLY A 290 -5.04 4.59 8.81
CA GLY A 290 -5.80 4.16 7.66
C GLY A 290 -5.74 2.66 7.42
N ASN A 291 -6.75 2.18 6.71
CA ASN A 291 -6.78 0.83 6.17
C ASN A 291 -7.82 0.78 5.04
N ASP A 292 -7.88 -0.35 4.35
CA ASP A 292 -8.77 -0.54 3.20
C ASP A 292 -10.25 -0.77 3.57
N PHE A 293 -10.56 -1.00 4.86
CA PHE A 293 -11.85 -1.52 5.31
C PHE A 293 -12.74 -0.48 6.00
N ILE A 294 -12.13 0.52 6.65
CA ILE A 294 -12.83 1.55 7.43
C ILE A 294 -12.48 2.93 6.86
N PRO A 295 -13.43 3.88 6.81
CA PRO A 295 -13.11 5.28 6.48
C PRO A 295 -12.01 5.83 7.40
N HIS A 296 -11.11 6.64 6.84
CA HIS A 296 -10.07 7.31 7.63
C HIS A 296 -10.70 8.20 8.70
N LEU A 297 -10.08 8.21 9.89
CA LEU A 297 -10.38 9.24 10.88
C LEU A 297 -10.03 10.62 10.29
N PRO A 298 -10.86 11.64 10.53
CA PRO A 298 -10.53 13.00 10.12
C PRO A 298 -9.23 13.41 10.82
N ASP A 299 -8.41 14.18 10.10
CA ASP A 299 -7.20 14.88 10.60
C ASP A 299 -6.04 13.98 11.06
N LEU A 300 -6.27 12.68 11.19
CA LEU A 300 -5.27 11.67 11.55
C LEU A 300 -4.60 11.11 10.29
N HIS A 301 -3.74 11.92 9.68
CA HIS A 301 -3.04 11.59 8.44
C HIS A 301 -1.52 11.62 8.62
N ILE A 302 -0.79 10.86 7.80
CA ILE A 302 0.68 10.89 7.83
C ILE A 302 1.22 12.29 7.52
N SER A 303 0.54 13.05 6.65
CA SER A 303 0.91 14.43 6.33
C SER A 303 0.78 15.40 7.50
N THR A 304 -0.04 15.09 8.50
CA THR A 304 -0.23 15.88 9.72
C THR A 304 0.62 15.35 10.88
N SER A 305 1.64 14.52 10.60
CA SER A 305 2.49 13.91 11.62
C SER A 305 1.74 13.06 12.65
N ALA A 306 0.67 12.37 12.22
CA ALA A 306 -0.14 11.53 13.10
C ALA A 306 0.66 10.38 13.75
N LEU A 307 1.56 9.70 13.01
CA LEU A 307 2.28 8.53 13.54
C LEU A 307 3.20 8.86 14.74
N PRO A 308 4.08 9.88 14.69
CA PRO A 308 4.84 10.30 15.86
C PRO A 308 3.96 10.64 17.07
N PHE A 309 2.83 11.32 16.83
CA PHE A 309 1.88 11.64 17.88
C PHE A 309 1.26 10.38 18.52
N LEU A 310 0.82 9.42 17.70
CA LEU A 310 0.28 8.14 18.16
C LEU A 310 1.29 7.38 19.02
N TYR A 311 2.56 7.32 18.59
CA TYR A 311 3.62 6.62 19.32
C TYR A 311 3.90 7.30 20.65
N GLN A 312 4.04 8.62 20.65
CA GLN A 312 4.33 9.39 21.87
C GLN A 312 3.19 9.28 22.89
N THR A 313 1.94 9.36 22.43
CA THR A 313 0.75 9.15 23.28
C THR A 313 0.73 7.73 23.83
N TYR A 314 1.09 6.73 23.02
CA TYR A 314 1.13 5.34 23.46
C TYR A 314 2.21 5.11 24.52
N ILE A 315 3.42 5.64 24.33
CA ILE A 315 4.52 5.58 25.32
C ILE A 315 4.10 6.18 26.66
N GLN A 316 3.32 7.27 26.66
CA GLN A 316 2.83 7.92 27.88
C GLN A 316 1.73 7.11 28.58
N VAL A 317 0.82 6.52 27.81
CA VAL A 317 -0.37 5.86 28.34
C VAL A 317 -0.12 4.41 28.74
N LEU A 318 0.72 3.66 28.00
CA LEU A 318 0.95 2.22 28.19
C LEU A 318 1.25 1.81 29.64
N PRO A 319 2.11 2.52 30.41
CA PRO A 319 2.34 2.21 31.83
C PRO A 319 1.09 2.18 32.70
N THR A 320 0.02 2.89 32.30
CA THR A 320 -1.24 2.99 33.05
C THR A 320 -2.25 1.91 32.70
N LEU A 321 -2.04 1.15 31.61
CA LEU A 321 -3.03 0.23 31.05
C LEU A 321 -3.05 -1.16 31.69
N GLY A 322 -1.99 -1.51 32.44
CA GLY A 322 -1.83 -2.85 33.03
C GLY A 322 -1.69 -3.98 32.00
N GLY A 323 -1.35 -3.65 30.75
CA GLY A 323 -1.05 -4.59 29.66
C GLY A 323 -1.16 -3.91 28.29
N TYR A 324 -1.01 -4.69 27.23
CA TYR A 324 -1.04 -4.23 25.83
C TYR A 324 -2.47 -3.98 25.32
N LEU A 325 -2.62 -3.23 24.22
CA LEU A 325 -3.91 -2.94 23.59
C LEU A 325 -4.45 -4.15 22.82
N ASN A 326 -3.56 -4.91 22.18
CA ASN A 326 -3.84 -6.06 21.35
C ASN A 326 -3.15 -7.30 21.93
N GLU A 327 -3.95 -8.31 22.27
CA GLU A 327 -3.48 -9.57 22.85
C GLU A 327 -3.82 -10.71 21.89
N GLY A 328 -2.88 -11.04 20.99
CA GLY A 328 -3.04 -12.14 20.04
C GLY A 328 -4.17 -11.93 19.03
N GLY A 329 -4.41 -10.69 18.63
CA GLY A 329 -5.50 -10.30 17.72
C GLY A 329 -6.80 -9.92 18.41
N VAL A 330 -6.87 -10.03 19.75
CA VAL A 330 -8.03 -9.59 20.54
C VAL A 330 -7.72 -8.23 21.15
N ILE A 331 -8.52 -7.23 20.79
CA ILE A 331 -8.37 -5.86 21.30
C ILE A 331 -9.00 -5.74 22.69
N ASN A 332 -8.22 -5.26 23.65
CA ASN A 332 -8.74 -4.90 24.97
C ASN A 332 -9.42 -3.52 24.92
N LEU A 333 -10.75 -3.53 24.84
CA LEU A 333 -11.54 -2.29 24.67
C LEU A 333 -11.37 -1.30 25.83
N GLY A 334 -11.20 -1.76 27.06
CA GLY A 334 -11.01 -0.88 28.22
C GLY A 334 -9.70 -0.11 28.13
N ARG A 335 -8.62 -0.78 27.71
CA ARG A 335 -7.31 -0.14 27.48
C ARG A 335 -7.32 0.76 26.25
N LEU A 336 -7.96 0.31 25.17
CA LEU A 336 -8.13 1.11 23.96
C LEU A 336 -8.93 2.39 24.23
N GLU A 337 -9.96 2.36 25.08
CA GLU A 337 -10.72 3.55 25.46
C GLU A 337 -9.83 4.62 26.10
N VAL A 338 -8.95 4.22 27.03
CA VAL A 338 -8.00 5.14 27.68
C VAL A 338 -7.05 5.74 26.64
N TYR A 339 -6.55 4.92 25.72
CA TYR A 339 -5.67 5.38 24.64
C TYR A 339 -6.37 6.35 23.67
N LEU A 340 -7.61 6.05 23.24
CA LEU A 340 -8.39 6.92 22.35
C LEU A 340 -8.76 8.25 23.03
N LYS A 341 -9.05 8.23 24.34
CA LYS A 341 -9.24 9.46 25.12
C LYS A 341 -7.98 10.32 25.11
N ALA A 342 -6.80 9.72 25.25
CA ALA A 342 -5.55 10.47 25.17
C ALA A 342 -5.30 11.03 23.76
N ILE A 343 -5.64 10.27 22.70
CA ILE A 343 -5.52 10.75 21.32
C ILE A 343 -6.48 11.92 21.03
N SER A 344 -7.64 11.99 21.69
CA SER A 344 -8.61 13.07 21.43
C SER A 344 -8.08 14.49 21.65
N SER A 345 -6.99 14.66 22.41
CA SER A 345 -6.34 15.97 22.52
C SER A 345 -5.80 16.46 21.18
N PHE A 346 -5.33 15.56 20.32
CA PHE A 346 -4.85 15.90 18.97
C PHE A 346 -5.94 16.49 18.09
N ASP A 347 -7.13 15.90 18.15
CA ASP A 347 -8.30 16.39 17.42
C ASP A 347 -8.69 17.80 17.90
N MET A 348 -8.64 18.02 19.22
CA MET A 348 -8.89 19.33 19.82
C MET A 348 -7.85 20.37 19.41
N ASP A 349 -6.56 20.04 19.46
CA ASP A 349 -5.46 20.93 19.08
C ASP A 349 -5.57 21.32 17.59
N HIS A 350 -5.86 20.34 16.72
CA HIS A 350 -6.05 20.59 15.31
C HIS A 350 -7.27 21.46 15.02
N PHE A 351 -8.39 21.19 15.71
CA PHE A 351 -9.59 22.02 15.62
C PHE A 351 -9.30 23.47 16.00
N GLU A 352 -8.56 23.71 17.09
CA GLU A 352 -8.20 25.05 17.52
C GLU A 352 -7.31 25.78 16.51
N GLU A 353 -6.35 25.09 15.90
CA GLU A 353 -5.49 25.62 14.84
C GLU A 353 -6.33 26.07 13.63
N VAL A 354 -7.13 25.15 13.06
CA VAL A 354 -8.00 25.43 11.90
C VAL A 354 -9.01 26.53 12.19
N TYR A 355 -9.59 26.53 13.39
CA TYR A 355 -10.55 27.54 13.82
C TYR A 355 -9.90 28.93 13.96
N SER A 356 -8.66 28.98 14.45
CA SER A 356 -7.89 30.23 14.56
C SER A 356 -7.57 30.83 13.19
N ASP A 357 -7.18 29.98 12.23
CA ASP A 357 -6.93 30.37 10.84
C ASP A 357 -8.20 30.89 10.16
N TYR A 358 -9.32 30.20 10.37
CA TYR A 358 -10.61 30.64 9.86
C TYR A 358 -11.01 32.02 10.40
N LYS A 359 -10.84 32.25 11.71
CA LYS A 359 -11.06 33.56 12.33
C LYS A 359 -10.15 34.65 11.76
N TRP A 360 -8.88 34.34 11.54
CA TRP A 360 -7.93 35.28 10.96
C TRP A 360 -8.29 35.64 9.51
N LEU A 361 -8.69 34.66 8.70
CA LEU A 361 -9.16 34.87 7.32
C LEU A 361 -10.42 35.72 7.29
N GLU A 362 -11.39 35.46 8.18
CA GLU A 362 -12.57 36.32 8.32
C GLU A 362 -12.21 37.76 8.66
N ALA A 363 -11.28 37.97 9.61
CA ALA A 363 -10.83 39.30 10.00
C ALA A 363 -10.17 40.05 8.84
N LYS A 364 -9.35 39.37 8.03
CA LYS A 364 -8.74 39.95 6.82
C LYS A 364 -9.74 40.24 5.71
N SER A 365 -10.77 39.40 5.54
CA SER A 365 -11.84 39.61 4.56
C SER A 365 -12.72 40.81 4.94
N LYS A 366 -13.04 40.96 6.23
CA LYS A 366 -13.79 42.12 6.76
C LYS A 366 -13.01 43.44 6.65
N SER A 367 -11.67 43.39 6.67
CA SER A 367 -10.77 44.56 6.51
C SER A 367 -10.67 45.06 5.05
N LYS A 368 -11.03 44.25 4.04
CA LYS A 368 -11.05 44.63 2.61
C LYS A 368 -12.37 45.27 2.15
N LYS A 369 -13.02 46.10 2.99
CA LYS A 369 -14.06 47.02 2.50
C LYS A 369 -13.37 48.29 1.96
N PRO A 370 -13.79 48.81 0.79
CA PRO A 370 -13.08 49.90 0.12
C PRO A 370 -13.19 51.20 0.93
N THR A 371 -12.04 51.79 1.25
CA THR A 371 -11.92 53.17 1.71
C THR A 371 -12.06 54.14 0.53
N ASP A 372 -12.90 55.15 0.77
CA ASP A 372 -13.04 56.46 0.13
C ASP A 372 -13.70 56.61 -1.25
N CYS A 373 -14.91 57.19 -1.22
CA CYS A 373 -15.30 58.29 -2.09
C CYS A 373 -16.21 59.26 -1.31
N LEU A 374 -15.59 60.26 -0.68
CA LEU A 374 -16.24 61.54 -0.36
C LEU A 374 -16.60 62.22 -1.68
N LEU A 375 -17.87 62.17 -2.07
CA LEU A 375 -18.40 62.98 -3.16
C LEU A 375 -18.72 64.38 -2.64
N VAL A 376 -17.86 65.33 -2.99
CA VAL A 376 -18.17 66.75 -3.06
C VAL A 376 -19.20 66.93 -4.18
N GLY A 377 -20.46 67.15 -3.81
CA GLY A 377 -21.54 67.48 -4.75
C GLY A 377 -21.43 68.92 -5.24
N GLY A 378 -20.79 69.09 -6.40
CA GLY A 378 -20.98 70.23 -7.30
C GLY A 378 -22.20 70.01 -8.20
N GLU A 379 -22.72 71.13 -8.70
CA GLU A 379 -24.05 71.35 -9.28
C GLU A 379 -24.50 70.39 -10.40
N VAL A 380 -25.81 70.19 -10.43
CA VAL A 380 -26.59 69.52 -11.47
C VAL A 380 -26.71 70.43 -12.69
N THR A 381 -26.33 69.94 -13.87
CA THR A 381 -26.94 70.36 -15.13
C THR A 381 -27.36 69.14 -15.95
N GLU A 382 -28.61 69.22 -16.40
CA GLU A 382 -29.30 68.31 -17.30
C GLU A 382 -28.56 68.19 -18.64
N ASP A 383 -28.73 67.05 -19.32
CA ASP A 383 -29.60 66.94 -20.51
C ASP A 383 -29.06 65.98 -21.59
N LYS A 384 -30.02 65.33 -22.25
CA LYS A 384 -30.01 64.71 -23.59
C LYS A 384 -29.30 63.37 -23.84
N SER A 385 -30.15 62.33 -23.84
CA SER A 385 -30.46 61.43 -24.98
C SER A 385 -29.32 60.92 -25.88
N LEU A 386 -29.10 59.60 -25.88
CA LEU A 386 -29.61 58.66 -26.91
C LEU A 386 -29.32 57.21 -26.49
#